data_AF-A0A944GFD5-F1
#
_entry.id   AF-A0A944GFD5-F1
#
_cell.length_a   1.000
_cell.length_b   1.000
_cell.length_c   1.000
_cell.angle_alpha   90.00
_cell.angle_beta   90.00
_cell.angle_gamma   90.00
#
_symmetry.space_group_name_H-M   'P 1'
#
loop_
_entity.id
_entity.type
_entity.pdbx_description
1 polymer ?
#
loop_
_entity_poly.entity_id
_entity_poly.type
_entity_poly.pdbx_seq_one_letter_code
_entity_poly.pdbx_strand_id
1 'polypeptide(L)'
;MDQVSRDHIKQIYAIFAHRPALWTALRAISAAPHVVLRVTTPFVGVGEAKNIEASSLALSATQSGALSYTDRMRHFTCKGEKWRFLNVYDRRVERNDDIPANRFVVHFIRYSTRLLKDCARQVVTDEILCEYEARFRRLAARIHAIGSALSPHLQTATLSRLPLDDQILQFHPHYRVVLDAYLACESIG
;
A
#
# COMPACT_ATOMS: atom_id res chain seq x y z
N MET A 1 20.89 25.18 -8.99
CA MET A 1 20.60 24.19 -7.95
C MET A 1 21.17 24.75 -6.68
N ASP A 2 20.32 25.18 -5.75
CA ASP A 2 20.78 25.69 -4.46
C ASP A 2 21.47 24.57 -3.70
N GLN A 3 22.65 24.85 -3.18
CA GLN A 3 23.45 23.90 -2.44
C GLN A 3 22.72 23.58 -1.13
N VAL A 4 22.25 22.34 -0.98
CA VAL A 4 21.62 21.85 0.26
C VAL A 4 22.58 22.12 1.42
N SER A 5 22.10 22.79 2.47
CA SER A 5 22.97 23.17 3.59
C SER A 5 23.54 21.94 4.29
N ARG A 6 24.77 22.05 4.81
CA ARG A 6 25.40 20.97 5.60
C ARG A 6 24.52 20.53 6.78
N ASP A 7 23.73 21.45 7.33
CA ASP A 7 22.80 21.18 8.42
C ASP A 7 21.62 20.33 7.97
N HIS A 8 21.07 20.55 6.77
CA HIS A 8 20.03 19.69 6.20
C HIS A 8 20.52 18.25 6.05
N ILE A 9 21.75 18.05 5.55
CA ILE A 9 22.34 16.71 5.40
C ILE A 9 22.45 16.01 6.76
N LYS A 10 22.91 16.71 7.81
CA LYS A 10 23.00 16.16 9.17
C LYS A 10 21.62 15.83 9.75
N GLN A 11 20.62 16.68 9.52
CA GLN A 11 19.25 16.44 9.98
C GLN A 11 18.64 15.22 9.29
N ILE A 12 18.82 15.07 7.97
CA ILE A 12 18.40 13.88 7.22
C ILE A 12 19.09 12.64 7.79
N TYR A 13 20.41 12.68 8.00
CA TYR A 13 21.13 11.58 8.62
C TYR A 13 20.54 11.19 9.98
N ALA A 14 20.25 12.17 10.84
CA ALA A 14 19.71 11.93 12.17
C ALA A 14 18.32 11.26 12.15
N ILE A 15 17.45 11.59 11.19
CA ILE A 15 16.13 10.94 11.04
C ILE A 15 16.31 9.43 10.86
N PHE A 16 17.26 9.00 10.03
CA PHE A 16 17.45 7.58 9.72
C PHE A 16 18.41 6.88 10.68
N ALA A 17 19.41 7.56 11.24
CA ALA A 17 20.40 6.94 12.12
C ALA A 17 19.93 6.88 13.59
N HIS A 18 19.14 7.85 14.05
CA HIS A 18 18.84 8.05 15.47
C HIS A 18 17.37 7.87 15.85
N ARG A 19 16.54 7.31 14.94
CA ARG A 19 15.15 6.93 15.24
C ARG A 19 14.97 5.41 15.21
N PRO A 20 15.29 4.68 16.31
CA PRO A 20 15.08 3.23 16.37
C PRO A 20 13.63 2.80 16.09
N ALA A 21 12.66 3.60 16.55
CA ALA A 21 11.23 3.36 16.33
C ALA A 21 10.87 3.27 14.84
N LEU A 22 11.51 4.07 13.97
CA LEU A 22 11.29 4.01 12.52
C LEU A 22 11.70 2.64 11.96
N TRP A 23 12.86 2.13 12.36
CA TRP A 23 13.34 0.83 11.90
C TRP A 23 12.47 -0.33 12.40
N THR A 24 12.00 -0.25 13.63
CA THR A 24 11.07 -1.23 14.20
C THR A 24 9.75 -1.21 13.42
N ALA A 25 9.20 -0.03 13.16
CA ALA A 25 7.96 0.13 12.39
C ALA A 25 8.10 -0.42 10.96
N LEU A 26 9.17 -0.05 10.25
CA LEU A 26 9.43 -0.52 8.88
C LEU A 26 9.57 -2.05 8.81
N ARG A 27 10.26 -2.67 9.78
CA ARG A 27 10.38 -4.14 9.85
C ARG A 27 9.04 -4.81 10.14
N ALA A 28 8.26 -4.27 11.08
CA ALA A 28 6.95 -4.81 11.43
C ALA A 28 6.00 -4.78 10.23
N ILE A 29 5.91 -3.63 9.54
CA ILE A 29 5.06 -3.48 8.35
C ILE A 29 5.56 -4.38 7.20
N SER A 30 6.87 -4.51 7.02
CA SER A 30 7.42 -5.38 5.97
C SER A 30 7.17 -6.86 6.23
N ALA A 31 7.17 -7.31 7.48
CA ALA A 31 6.89 -8.70 7.83
C ALA A 31 5.38 -9.02 7.78
N ALA A 32 4.54 -8.05 8.12
CA ALA A 32 3.09 -8.20 8.17
C ALA A 32 2.41 -6.93 7.63
N PRO A 33 2.34 -6.75 6.30
CA PRO A 33 1.65 -5.61 5.71
C PRO A 33 0.16 -5.64 6.08
N HIS A 34 -0.42 -4.48 6.33
CA HIS A 34 -1.82 -4.39 6.68
C HIS A 34 -2.71 -4.84 5.52
N VAL A 35 -3.77 -5.56 5.85
CA VAL A 35 -4.64 -6.23 4.90
C VAL A 35 -6.07 -5.89 5.26
N VAL A 36 -6.82 -5.46 4.26
CA VAL A 36 -8.27 -5.28 4.37
C VAL A 36 -8.97 -6.34 3.52
N LEU A 37 -10.19 -6.71 3.92
CA LEU A 37 -11.06 -7.53 3.09
C LEU A 37 -11.77 -6.62 2.10
N ARG A 38 -11.49 -6.79 0.81
CA ARG A 38 -12.17 -6.08 -0.27
C ARG A 38 -13.27 -6.97 -0.82
N VAL A 39 -14.49 -6.44 -0.84
CA VAL A 39 -15.60 -7.07 -1.55
C VAL A 39 -15.61 -6.55 -2.98
N THR A 40 -15.50 -7.43 -3.97
CA THR A 40 -15.67 -7.11 -5.40
C THR A 40 -16.91 -7.82 -5.92
N THR A 41 -17.63 -7.22 -6.87
CA THR A 41 -18.79 -7.83 -7.52
C THR A 41 -18.64 -7.77 -9.05
N PRO A 42 -17.62 -8.41 -9.64
CA PRO A 42 -17.47 -8.46 -11.09
C PRO A 42 -18.70 -9.04 -11.77
N PHE A 43 -19.03 -8.46 -12.92
CA PHE A 43 -20.00 -9.02 -13.84
C PHE A 43 -19.39 -10.24 -14.54
N VAL A 44 -20.05 -11.40 -14.46
CA VAL A 44 -19.50 -12.67 -14.98
C VAL A 44 -20.31 -13.27 -16.12
N GLY A 45 -21.46 -12.68 -16.48
CA GLY A 45 -22.18 -13.08 -17.69
C GLY A 45 -23.60 -12.54 -17.80
N VAL A 46 -24.04 -12.32 -19.04
CA VAL A 46 -25.44 -12.10 -19.41
C VAL A 46 -25.99 -13.44 -19.87
N GLY A 47 -27.20 -13.82 -19.45
CA GLY A 47 -27.91 -14.94 -20.04
C GLY A 47 -29.40 -14.62 -20.12
N GLU A 48 -30.05 -14.95 -21.23
CA GLU A 48 -31.51 -14.87 -21.34
C GLU A 48 -32.12 -16.25 -21.09
N ALA A 49 -32.59 -16.51 -19.87
CA ALA A 49 -33.52 -17.61 -19.63
C ALA A 49 -34.93 -17.14 -19.97
N LYS A 50 -35.64 -17.84 -20.87
CA LYS A 50 -36.91 -17.36 -21.40
C LYS A 50 -38.10 -17.45 -20.45
N ASN A 51 -38.01 -18.20 -19.36
CA ASN A 51 -38.96 -18.15 -18.23
C ASN A 51 -38.29 -18.82 -17.03
N ILE A 52 -38.30 -18.17 -15.86
CA ILE A 52 -37.86 -18.77 -14.59
C ILE A 52 -39.06 -18.75 -13.64
N GLU A 53 -39.41 -19.92 -13.08
CA GLU A 53 -40.46 -20.00 -12.07
C GLU A 53 -40.01 -19.29 -10.79
N ALA A 54 -40.90 -18.51 -10.16
CA ALA A 54 -40.56 -17.70 -8.99
C ALA A 54 -40.00 -18.54 -7.81
N SER A 55 -40.44 -19.79 -7.69
CA SER A 55 -39.95 -20.80 -6.73
C SER A 55 -38.49 -21.20 -6.93
N SER A 56 -37.93 -21.01 -8.13
CA SER A 56 -36.57 -21.40 -8.52
C SER A 56 -35.54 -20.25 -8.44
N LEU A 57 -35.95 -19.06 -7.96
CA LEU A 57 -35.10 -17.87 -7.89
C LEU A 57 -34.00 -17.94 -6.81
N ALA A 58 -34.01 -18.94 -5.94
CA ALA A 58 -32.97 -19.15 -4.95
C ALA A 58 -31.92 -20.14 -5.45
N LEU A 59 -30.65 -19.69 -5.55
CA LEU A 59 -29.50 -20.27 -4.85
C LEU A 59 -28.20 -19.64 -5.35
N SER A 60 -27.65 -18.74 -4.53
CA SER A 60 -26.24 -18.40 -4.51
C SER A 60 -25.46 -19.64 -4.07
N ALA A 61 -24.69 -20.25 -4.98
CA ALA A 61 -23.76 -21.31 -4.60
C ALA A 61 -22.55 -20.67 -3.90
N THR A 62 -22.45 -20.86 -2.59
CA THR A 62 -21.30 -20.45 -1.78
C THR A 62 -20.19 -21.49 -1.98
N GLN A 63 -19.05 -21.09 -2.55
CA GLN A 63 -17.84 -21.94 -2.57
C GLN A 63 -16.80 -21.37 -1.60
N SER A 64 -16.43 -22.18 -0.59
CA SER A 64 -15.44 -21.82 0.42
C SER A 64 -14.04 -22.26 -0.02
N GLY A 65 -13.24 -21.32 -0.52
CA GLY A 65 -11.79 -21.45 -0.55
C GLY A 65 -11.19 -20.65 0.60
N ALA A 66 -10.15 -21.15 1.26
CA ALA A 66 -9.54 -20.52 2.44
C ALA A 66 -9.28 -19.02 2.20
N LEU A 67 -10.03 -18.17 2.91
CA LEU A 67 -10.01 -16.69 2.89
C LEU A 67 -10.63 -15.99 1.67
N SER A 68 -11.29 -16.71 0.76
CA SER A 68 -12.06 -16.11 -0.35
C SER A 68 -13.48 -16.66 -0.38
N TYR A 69 -14.43 -15.93 0.22
CA TYR A 69 -15.84 -16.23 0.04
C TYR A 69 -16.29 -15.70 -1.32
N THR A 70 -16.76 -16.60 -2.19
CA THR A 70 -17.40 -16.21 -3.44
C THR A 70 -18.87 -16.61 -3.40
N ASP A 71 -19.75 -15.61 -3.48
CA ASP A 71 -21.20 -15.78 -3.61
C ASP A 71 -21.65 -15.38 -5.01
N ARG A 72 -22.45 -16.21 -5.67
CA ARG A 72 -23.07 -15.85 -6.96
C ARG A 72 -24.41 -15.15 -6.76
N MET A 73 -24.52 -13.92 -7.23
CA MET A 73 -25.76 -13.16 -7.27
C MET A 73 -26.34 -13.16 -8.69
N ARG A 74 -27.65 -13.36 -8.83
CA ARG A 74 -28.35 -13.31 -10.11
C ARG A 74 -29.39 -12.21 -10.07
N HIS A 75 -29.38 -11.30 -11.03
CA HIS A 75 -30.41 -10.27 -11.19
C HIS A 75 -31.46 -10.76 -12.19
N PHE A 76 -32.72 -10.54 -11.83
CA PHE A 76 -33.88 -10.88 -12.65
C PHE A 76 -34.70 -9.62 -12.94
N THR A 77 -35.37 -9.56 -14.09
CA THR A 77 -36.43 -8.57 -14.33
C THR A 77 -37.74 -9.25 -14.65
N CYS A 78 -38.83 -8.64 -14.24
CA CYS A 78 -40.17 -9.06 -14.60
C CYS A 78 -40.71 -8.18 -15.74
N LYS A 79 -41.19 -8.80 -16.83
CA LYS A 79 -41.95 -8.12 -17.90
C LYS A 79 -43.25 -8.88 -18.13
N GLY A 80 -44.38 -8.32 -17.69
CA GLY A 80 -45.66 -9.04 -17.62
C GLY A 80 -45.63 -10.04 -16.45
N GLU A 81 -46.11 -11.28 -16.66
CA GLU A 81 -46.06 -12.38 -15.68
C GLU A 81 -44.76 -13.21 -15.76
N LYS A 82 -43.74 -12.75 -16.50
CA LYS A 82 -42.55 -13.53 -16.83
C LYS A 82 -41.28 -12.91 -16.23
N TRP A 83 -40.58 -13.70 -15.41
CA TRP A 83 -39.25 -13.39 -14.92
C TRP A 83 -38.19 -13.78 -15.95
N ARG A 84 -37.26 -12.86 -16.22
CA ARG A 84 -36.11 -13.04 -17.10
C ARG A 84 -34.83 -12.90 -16.30
N PHE A 85 -33.94 -13.87 -16.43
CA PHE A 85 -32.55 -13.71 -15.99
C PHE A 85 -31.87 -12.64 -16.85
N LEU A 86 -31.12 -11.73 -16.23
CA LEU A 86 -30.41 -10.66 -16.93
C LEU A 86 -28.90 -10.79 -16.72
N ASN A 87 -28.45 -10.75 -15.46
CA ASN A 87 -27.05 -10.53 -15.13
C ASN A 87 -26.60 -11.47 -13.99
N VAL A 88 -25.43 -12.12 -14.13
CA VAL A 88 -24.74 -12.82 -13.04
C VAL A 88 -23.60 -11.93 -12.55
N TYR A 89 -23.49 -11.80 -11.23
CA TYR A 89 -22.33 -11.22 -10.56
C TYR A 89 -21.71 -12.26 -9.62
N ASP A 90 -20.39 -12.32 -9.58
CA ASP A 90 -19.66 -13.03 -8.52
C ASP A 90 -19.32 -11.99 -7.45
N ARG A 91 -19.88 -12.10 -6.25
CA ARG A 91 -19.40 -11.34 -5.09
C ARG A 91 -18.20 -12.08 -4.49
N ARG A 92 -17.01 -11.52 -4.60
CA ARG A 92 -15.77 -12.08 -4.06
C ARG A 92 -15.32 -11.25 -2.88
N VAL A 93 -14.98 -11.91 -1.78
CA VAL A 93 -14.24 -11.29 -0.68
C VAL A 93 -12.78 -11.67 -0.87
N GLU A 94 -11.94 -10.67 -1.13
CA GLU A 94 -10.53 -10.87 -1.43
C GLU A 94 -9.67 -10.15 -0.39
N ARG A 95 -8.58 -10.79 0.01
CA ARG A 95 -7.51 -10.15 0.78
C ARG A 95 -6.86 -9.08 -0.10
N ASN A 96 -6.94 -7.82 0.34
CA ASN A 96 -6.31 -6.68 -0.32
C ASN A 96 -5.32 -6.00 0.62
N ASP A 97 -4.03 -6.12 0.31
CA ASP A 97 -2.94 -5.34 0.90
C ASP A 97 -2.58 -4.11 0.05
N ASP A 98 -3.17 -3.92 -1.13
CA ASP A 98 -3.00 -2.72 -1.94
C ASP A 98 -3.91 -1.58 -1.45
N ILE A 99 -3.52 -1.00 -0.32
CA ILE A 99 -4.24 0.06 0.41
C ILE A 99 -3.38 1.32 0.55
N PRO A 100 -3.97 2.51 0.77
CA PRO A 100 -3.23 3.78 0.87
C PRO A 100 -2.07 3.73 1.86
N ALA A 101 -2.25 3.11 3.03
CA ALA A 101 -1.22 2.98 4.04
C ALA A 101 0.02 2.18 3.56
N ASN A 102 -0.18 1.04 2.88
CA ASN A 102 0.93 0.25 2.35
C ASN A 102 1.60 0.93 1.16
N ARG A 103 0.80 1.54 0.27
CA ARG A 103 1.32 2.36 -0.84
C ARG A 103 2.18 3.50 -0.32
N PHE A 104 1.77 4.14 0.78
CA PHE A 104 2.53 5.19 1.43
C PHE A 104 3.88 4.69 1.96
N VAL A 105 3.94 3.52 2.58
CA VAL A 105 5.20 2.94 3.07
C VAL A 105 6.15 2.64 1.91
N VAL A 106 5.65 2.06 0.81
CA VAL A 106 6.46 1.84 -0.40
C VAL A 106 6.97 3.16 -0.98
N HIS A 107 6.11 4.17 -1.05
CA HIS A 107 6.49 5.51 -1.48
C HIS A 107 7.58 6.11 -0.59
N PHE A 108 7.40 6.06 0.73
CA PHE A 108 8.38 6.54 1.71
C PHE A 108 9.73 5.83 1.55
N ILE A 109 9.74 4.52 1.34
CA ILE A 109 10.96 3.74 1.14
C ILE A 109 11.70 4.20 -0.13
N ARG A 110 10.97 4.41 -1.23
CA ARG A 110 11.56 4.91 -2.50
C ARG A 110 12.13 6.30 -2.36
N TYR A 111 11.32 7.19 -1.80
CA TYR A 111 11.70 8.56 -1.50
C TYR A 111 12.97 8.60 -0.64
N SER A 112 12.97 7.89 0.49
CA SER A 112 14.10 7.83 1.42
C SER A 112 15.35 7.22 0.78
N THR A 113 15.20 6.16 -0.01
CA THR A 113 16.32 5.55 -0.73
C THR A 113 16.95 6.53 -1.70
N ARG A 114 16.14 7.29 -2.44
CA ARG A 114 16.63 8.33 -3.35
C ARG A 114 17.31 9.45 -2.56
N LEU A 115 16.64 9.99 -1.54
CA LEU A 115 17.16 11.06 -0.69
C LEU A 115 18.53 10.70 -0.10
N LEU A 116 18.68 9.50 0.48
CA LEU A 116 19.94 9.03 1.07
C LEU A 116 21.04 8.86 0.02
N LYS A 117 20.71 8.39 -1.20
CA LYS A 117 21.67 8.32 -2.32
C LYS A 117 22.08 9.72 -2.81
N ASP A 118 21.16 10.68 -2.77
CA ASP A 118 21.42 12.06 -3.15
C ASP A 118 22.33 12.73 -2.13
N CYS A 119 22.04 12.59 -0.83
CA CYS A 119 22.92 13.02 0.25
C CYS A 119 24.30 12.36 0.16
N ALA A 120 24.37 11.04 -0.10
CA ALA A 120 25.64 10.35 -0.27
C ALA A 120 26.49 10.96 -1.39
N ARG A 121 25.87 11.35 -2.53
CA ARG A 121 26.56 12.00 -3.65
C ARG A 121 27.05 13.40 -3.29
N GLN A 122 26.24 14.18 -2.57
CA GLN A 122 26.56 15.55 -2.17
C GLN A 122 27.72 15.62 -1.16
N VAL A 123 27.84 14.64 -0.26
CA VAL A 123 28.93 14.64 0.73
C VAL A 123 30.28 14.21 0.15
N VAL A 124 30.33 13.53 -1.01
CA VAL A 124 31.61 13.17 -1.67
C VAL A 124 32.38 14.43 -2.08
N THR A 125 31.66 15.46 -2.48
CA THR A 125 32.25 16.73 -2.90
C THR A 125 32.61 17.66 -1.74
N ASP A 126 32.32 17.26 -0.50
CA ASP A 126 32.56 18.05 0.71
C ASP A 126 33.60 17.37 1.61
N GLU A 127 34.80 17.96 1.70
CA GLU A 127 35.93 17.41 2.47
C GLU A 127 35.60 17.15 3.94
N ILE A 128 34.63 17.87 4.51
CA ILE A 128 34.23 17.74 5.92
C ILE A 128 33.23 16.60 6.12
N LEU A 129 32.33 16.39 5.16
CA LEU A 129 31.23 15.43 5.30
C LEU A 129 31.49 14.10 4.58
N CYS A 130 32.62 13.95 3.89
CA CYS A 130 32.95 12.75 3.12
C CYS A 130 32.85 11.44 3.95
N GLU A 131 33.12 11.49 5.27
CA GLU A 131 32.96 10.35 6.18
C GLU A 131 31.51 9.81 6.28
N TYR A 132 30.51 10.65 5.96
CA TYR A 132 29.11 10.28 5.97
C TYR A 132 28.71 9.48 4.73
N GLU A 133 29.49 9.51 3.65
CA GLU A 133 29.15 8.87 2.38
C GLU A 133 28.83 7.38 2.58
N ALA A 134 29.76 6.65 3.19
CA ALA A 134 29.60 5.22 3.43
C ALA A 134 28.40 4.95 4.36
N ARG A 135 28.14 5.84 5.32
CA ARG A 135 27.01 5.72 6.25
C ARG A 135 25.68 5.91 5.52
N PHE A 136 25.56 6.92 4.66
CA PHE A 136 24.38 7.15 3.83
C PHE A 136 24.13 6.00 2.85
N ARG A 137 25.17 5.49 2.16
CA ARG A 137 25.05 4.34 1.26
C ARG A 137 24.54 3.09 2.00
N ARG A 138 25.04 2.82 3.21
CA ARG A 138 24.54 1.70 4.05
C ARG A 138 23.08 1.89 4.45
N LEU A 139 22.68 3.10 4.86
CA LEU A 139 21.29 3.41 5.20
C LEU A 139 20.37 3.21 3.99
N ALA A 140 20.77 3.72 2.82
CA ALA A 140 20.01 3.56 1.58
C ALA A 140 19.83 2.09 1.19
N ALA A 141 20.90 1.28 1.28
CA ALA A 141 20.84 -0.15 1.01
C ALA A 141 19.91 -0.88 1.98
N ARG A 142 19.96 -0.52 3.28
CA ARG A 142 19.13 -1.14 4.30
C ARG A 142 17.64 -0.81 4.14
N ILE A 143 17.30 0.44 3.81
CA ILE A 143 15.91 0.85 3.52
C ILE A 143 15.42 0.16 2.24
N HIS A 144 16.26 0.12 1.19
CA HIS A 144 15.92 -0.55 -0.05
C HIS A 144 15.63 -2.04 0.16
N ALA A 145 16.43 -2.75 0.98
CA ALA A 145 16.20 -4.15 1.31
C ALA A 145 14.85 -4.40 1.99
N ILE A 146 14.41 -3.48 2.87
CA ILE A 146 13.07 -3.53 3.46
C ILE A 146 11.99 -3.35 2.38
N GLY A 147 12.19 -2.40 1.46
CA GLY A 147 11.28 -2.21 0.32
C GLY A 147 11.13 -3.43 -0.57
N SER A 148 12.24 -4.09 -0.86
CA SER A 148 12.27 -5.30 -1.69
C SER A 148 11.57 -6.50 -1.03
N ALA A 149 11.48 -6.52 0.29
CA ALA A 149 10.77 -7.55 1.04
C ALA A 149 9.24 -7.33 1.11
N LEU A 150 8.75 -6.15 0.76
CA LEU A 150 7.30 -5.91 0.59
C LEU A 150 6.78 -6.60 -0.68
N SER A 151 5.53 -7.08 -0.64
CA SER A 151 4.89 -7.84 -1.71
C SER A 151 5.12 -7.23 -3.11
N PRO A 152 5.47 -8.03 -4.15
CA PRO A 152 5.88 -7.52 -5.46
C PRO A 152 4.88 -6.57 -6.13
N HIS A 153 3.57 -6.78 -5.95
CA HIS A 153 2.54 -5.91 -6.52
C HIS A 153 2.44 -4.54 -5.84
N LEU A 154 2.86 -4.42 -4.58
CA LEU A 154 2.97 -3.12 -3.91
C LEU A 154 4.12 -2.29 -4.50
N GLN A 155 5.12 -2.95 -5.10
CA GLN A 155 6.21 -2.28 -5.82
C GLN A 155 5.79 -1.73 -7.18
N THR A 156 4.55 -1.86 -7.63
CA THR A 156 4.06 -1.08 -8.78
C THR A 156 3.01 -0.05 -8.37
N ALA A 157 2.60 -0.06 -7.11
CA ALA A 157 1.58 0.82 -6.61
C ALA A 157 2.05 2.28 -6.56
N THR A 158 1.16 3.18 -6.97
CA THR A 158 1.36 4.63 -6.97
C THR A 158 0.61 5.26 -5.80
N LEU A 159 1.27 6.19 -5.10
CA LEU A 159 0.65 6.97 -4.05
C LEU A 159 -0.03 8.19 -4.67
N SER A 160 -1.35 8.26 -4.61
CA SER A 160 -2.12 9.38 -5.17
C SER A 160 -2.19 10.59 -4.21
N ARG A 161 -2.26 10.33 -2.90
CA ARG A 161 -2.34 11.31 -1.81
C ARG A 161 -1.74 10.72 -0.53
N LEU A 162 -1.28 11.56 0.39
CA LEU A 162 -0.85 11.12 1.71
C LEU A 162 -2.06 10.62 2.52
N PRO A 163 -1.92 9.52 3.29
CA PRO A 163 -3.04 8.92 4.01
C PRO A 163 -3.39 9.66 5.33
N LEU A 164 -3.34 11.00 5.36
CA LEU A 164 -3.46 11.79 6.60
C LEU A 164 -4.74 11.52 7.41
N ASP A 165 -5.84 11.21 6.73
CA ASP A 165 -7.16 10.97 7.32
C ASP A 165 -7.56 9.47 7.33
N ASP A 166 -6.63 8.57 7.00
CA ASP A 166 -6.97 7.15 6.92
C ASP A 166 -7.11 6.57 8.34
N GLN A 167 -8.26 5.94 8.62
CA GLN A 167 -8.52 5.22 9.86
C GLN A 167 -7.41 4.21 10.17
N ILE A 168 -6.79 3.62 9.14
CA ILE A 168 -5.66 2.69 9.29
C ILE A 168 -4.48 3.34 10.02
N LEU A 169 -4.20 4.63 9.79
CA LEU A 169 -3.13 5.35 10.49
C LEU A 169 -3.42 5.53 11.98
N GLN A 170 -4.70 5.61 12.36
CA GLN A 170 -5.14 5.76 13.75
C GLN A 170 -5.07 4.43 14.51
N PHE A 171 -5.35 3.31 13.85
CA PHE A 171 -5.36 1.99 14.48
C PHE A 171 -4.01 1.28 14.49
N HIS A 172 -3.09 1.59 13.56
CA HIS A 172 -1.79 0.93 13.47
C HIS A 172 -0.62 1.90 13.73
N PRO A 173 -0.07 1.93 14.96
CA PRO A 173 0.90 2.95 15.38
C PRO A 173 2.19 2.96 14.54
N HIS A 174 2.55 1.85 13.91
CA HIS A 174 3.73 1.77 13.04
C HIS A 174 3.62 2.69 11.80
N TYR A 175 2.44 2.83 11.19
CA TYR A 175 2.29 3.71 10.04
C TYR A 175 2.42 5.18 10.42
N ARG A 176 1.99 5.54 11.64
CA ARG A 176 2.16 6.90 12.16
C ARG A 176 3.64 7.26 12.32
N VAL A 177 4.45 6.34 12.86
CA VAL A 177 5.91 6.53 12.98
C VAL A 177 6.56 6.78 11.60
N VAL A 178 6.12 6.05 10.58
CA VAL A 178 6.61 6.25 9.20
C VAL A 178 6.14 7.60 8.64
N LEU A 179 4.89 8.00 8.91
CA LEU A 179 4.38 9.32 8.51
C LEU A 179 5.16 10.46 9.17
N ASP A 180 5.41 10.40 10.47
CA ASP A 180 6.14 11.44 11.18
C ASP A 180 7.61 11.54 10.70
N ALA A 181 8.21 10.41 10.28
CA ALA A 181 9.53 10.42 9.65
C ALA A 181 9.50 11.03 8.25
N TYR A 182 8.47 10.74 7.45
CA TYR A 182 8.28 11.35 6.14
C TYR A 182 8.11 12.86 6.23
N LEU A 183 7.21 13.33 7.10
CA LEU A 183 6.98 14.76 7.31
C LEU A 183 8.22 15.49 7.82
N ALA A 184 9.02 14.85 8.68
CA ALA A 184 10.30 15.40 9.10
C ALA A 184 11.28 15.55 7.93
N CYS A 185 11.37 14.57 7.02
CA CYS A 185 12.20 14.70 5.81
C CYS A 185 11.71 15.82 4.89
N GLU A 186 10.40 15.91 4.64
CA GLU A 186 9.80 16.95 3.78
C GLU A 186 10.01 18.36 4.38
N SER A 187 9.99 18.51 5.70
CA SER A 187 10.21 19.81 6.36
C SER A 187 11.63 20.37 6.25
N ILE A 188 12.60 19.55 5.83
CA ILE A 188 14.00 19.95 5.59
C ILE A 188 14.20 20.43 4.14
N GLY A 189 13.29 20.07 3.23
CA GLY A 189 13.37 20.29 1.78
C GLY A 189 12.77 21.60 1.30
#